data_AF-A0A8T2NSL9-F1
#
_entry.id   AF-A0A8T2NSL9-F1
#
_cell.length_a   1.000
_cell.length_b   1.000
_cell.length_c   1.000
_cell.angle_alpha   90.00
_cell.angle_beta   90.00
_cell.angle_gamma   90.00
#
_symmetry.space_group_name_H-M   'P 1'
#
loop_
_entity.id
_entity.type
_entity.pdbx_description
1 polymer ?
#
loop_
_entity_poly.entity_id
_entity_poly.type
_entity_poly.pdbx_seq_one_letter_code
_entity_poly.pdbx_strand_id
1 'polypeptide(L)'
;VRGPARRRASPRPNPSKPHVVRPVEDITPDELQLVADSLVGKVYNRITGTTCHQCRQKTVDTKTCCRNEGCRGVQGQFCGPCLRNRYGEDVRKALLDPEWHCPPCRGICNCSFCRQRDGRAPTGILFPLAQYHGFSDVHSYLSRCGLLGQGA
;
A
#
# COMPACT_ATOMS: atom_id res chain seq x y z
N VAL A 1 -22.53 13.20 27.14
CA VAL A 1 -21.93 14.45 26.63
C VAL A 1 -20.66 14.14 25.86
N ARG A 2 -20.65 14.32 24.52
CA ARG A 2 -19.41 14.26 23.72
C ARG A 2 -18.62 15.53 23.99
N GLY A 3 -17.38 15.39 24.45
CA GLY A 3 -16.48 16.53 24.69
C GLY A 3 -16.18 17.31 23.39
N PRO A 4 -15.72 18.56 23.49
CA PRO A 4 -15.49 19.40 22.33
C PRO A 4 -14.37 18.85 21.45
N ALA A 5 -14.52 19.02 20.13
CA ALA A 5 -13.51 18.62 19.15
C ALA A 5 -12.20 19.36 19.43
N ARG A 6 -11.14 18.61 19.77
CA ARG A 6 -9.78 19.16 19.90
C ARG A 6 -9.39 19.82 18.59
N ARG A 7 -8.99 21.11 18.65
CA ARG A 7 -8.39 21.83 17.50
C ARG A 7 -7.26 20.97 16.94
N ARG A 8 -7.29 20.67 15.63
CA ARG A 8 -6.19 19.98 14.94
C ARG A 8 -4.95 20.86 15.08
N ALA A 9 -3.98 20.42 15.89
CA ALA A 9 -2.67 21.04 15.92
C ALA A 9 -2.07 21.04 14.50
N SER A 10 -1.34 22.10 14.17
CA SER A 10 -0.60 22.20 12.90
C SER A 10 0.22 20.92 12.69
N PRO A 11 0.21 20.32 11.48
CA PRO A 11 0.99 19.11 11.23
C PRO A 11 2.45 19.38 11.58
N ARG A 12 3.01 18.60 12.50
CA ARG A 12 4.45 18.61 12.72
C ARG A 12 5.12 18.23 11.40
N PRO A 13 6.15 18.95 10.93
CA PRO A 13 6.90 18.54 9.76
C PRO A 13 7.37 17.11 9.98
N ASN A 14 6.96 16.21 9.09
CA ASN A 14 7.28 14.80 9.22
C ASN A 14 8.72 14.60 8.71
N PRO A 15 9.71 14.27 9.56
CA PRO A 15 11.10 14.11 9.15
C PRO A 15 11.31 12.76 8.44
N SER A 16 10.29 12.27 7.74
CA SER A 16 10.37 11.04 6.96
C SER A 16 11.48 11.21 5.93
N LYS A 17 12.41 10.26 5.90
CA LYS A 17 13.51 10.24 4.93
C LYS A 17 12.97 10.54 3.52
N PRO A 18 13.65 11.39 2.74
CA PRO A 18 13.26 11.67 1.36
C PRO A 18 13.14 10.34 0.61
N HIS A 19 12.12 10.26 -0.23
CA HIS A 19 11.96 9.12 -1.12
C HIS A 19 13.08 9.17 -2.15
N VAL A 20 13.83 8.08 -2.25
CA VAL A 20 14.85 7.90 -3.27
C VAL A 20 14.28 6.90 -4.26
N VAL A 21 14.16 7.31 -5.52
CA VAL A 21 13.76 6.41 -6.61
C VAL A 21 14.94 5.49 -6.88
N ARG A 22 14.74 4.20 -6.62
CA ARG A 22 15.74 3.17 -6.91
C ARG A 22 15.54 2.67 -8.35
N PRO A 23 16.56 2.68 -9.22
CA PRO A 23 16.47 2.11 -10.57
C PRO A 23 16.07 0.63 -10.57
N VAL A 24 15.58 0.12 -11.71
CA VAL A 24 15.11 -1.27 -11.82
C VAL A 24 16.27 -2.25 -11.97
N GLU A 25 17.37 -1.80 -12.57
CA GLU A 25 18.63 -2.50 -12.75
C GLU A 25 19.32 -2.84 -11.42
N ASP A 26 19.03 -2.06 -10.36
CA ASP A 26 19.54 -2.34 -9.02
C ASP A 26 18.79 -3.49 -8.34
N ILE A 27 17.63 -3.91 -8.84
CA ILE A 27 16.83 -4.98 -8.22
C ILE A 27 17.48 -6.33 -8.49
N THR A 28 17.88 -7.02 -7.42
CA THR A 28 18.55 -8.32 -7.56
C THR A 28 17.56 -9.48 -7.63
N PRO A 29 17.93 -10.62 -8.24
CA PRO A 29 17.12 -11.84 -8.21
C PRO A 29 16.78 -12.31 -6.79
N ASP A 30 17.71 -12.19 -5.85
CA ASP A 30 17.52 -12.57 -4.45
C ASP A 30 16.43 -11.73 -3.78
N GLU A 31 16.37 -10.43 -4.07
CA GLU A 31 15.30 -9.56 -3.57
C GLU A 31 13.94 -9.97 -4.13
N LEU A 32 13.86 -10.41 -5.39
CA LEU A 32 12.63 -10.92 -5.98
C LEU A 32 12.18 -12.24 -5.34
N GLN A 33 13.13 -13.09 -4.91
CA GLN A 33 12.82 -14.33 -4.18
C GLN A 33 12.29 -14.04 -2.77
N LEU A 34 12.74 -12.96 -2.14
CA LEU A 34 12.30 -12.54 -0.80
C LEU A 34 10.92 -11.86 -0.77
N VAL A 35 10.23 -11.73 -1.90
CA VAL A 35 8.84 -11.24 -1.94
C VAL A 35 7.91 -12.26 -1.26
N ALA A 36 7.16 -11.83 -0.25
CA ALA A 36 6.22 -12.71 0.44
C ALA A 36 5.05 -13.14 -0.47
N ASP A 37 4.76 -14.43 -0.55
CA ASP A 37 3.62 -14.94 -1.31
C ASP A 37 2.34 -15.12 -0.46
N SER A 38 2.48 -15.18 0.87
CA SER A 38 1.38 -15.35 1.83
C SER A 38 1.39 -14.29 2.94
N LEU A 39 0.21 -14.05 3.53
CA LEU A 39 0.07 -13.22 4.73
C LEU A 39 0.67 -13.92 5.98
N VAL A 40 0.81 -15.25 5.93
CA VAL A 40 1.38 -16.09 6.98
C VAL A 40 2.86 -16.35 6.69
N GLY A 41 3.66 -16.54 7.75
CA GLY A 41 5.08 -16.91 7.63
C GLY A 41 6.03 -15.72 7.39
N LYS A 42 5.52 -14.49 7.35
CA LYS A 42 6.34 -13.29 7.25
C LYS A 42 7.17 -13.09 8.52
N VAL A 43 8.47 -12.88 8.36
CA VAL A 43 9.38 -12.65 9.50
C VAL A 43 9.36 -11.17 9.90
N TYR A 44 8.84 -10.90 11.10
CA TYR A 44 8.84 -9.58 11.71
C TYR A 44 10.25 -9.16 12.14
N ASN A 45 10.64 -7.93 11.83
CA ASN A 45 11.90 -7.37 12.31
C ASN A 45 11.77 -5.87 12.56
N ARG A 46 11.86 -5.46 13.83
CA ARG A 46 11.70 -4.04 14.22
C ARG A 46 12.87 -3.16 13.78
N ILE A 47 14.05 -3.72 13.57
CA ILE A 47 15.27 -2.96 13.30
C ILE A 47 15.45 -2.80 11.79
N THR A 48 15.63 -3.92 11.08
CA THR A 48 15.99 -3.93 9.66
C THR A 48 14.81 -4.12 8.72
N GLY A 49 13.64 -4.53 9.22
CA GLY A 49 12.46 -4.72 8.39
C GLY A 49 11.92 -3.41 7.81
N THR A 50 11.17 -3.52 6.72
CA THR A 50 10.44 -2.40 6.12
C THR A 50 8.95 -2.53 6.41
N THR A 51 8.25 -1.41 6.55
CA THR A 51 6.81 -1.40 6.85
C THR A 51 5.99 -1.47 5.56
N CYS A 52 5.00 -2.35 5.51
CA CYS A 52 4.01 -2.35 4.42
C CYS A 52 2.94 -1.28 4.65
N HIS A 53 2.60 -0.49 3.64
CA HIS A 53 1.56 0.54 3.68
C HIS A 53 0.20 -0.02 4.10
N GLN A 54 -0.17 -1.19 3.57
CA GLN A 54 -1.51 -1.77 3.74
C GLN A 54 -1.67 -2.48 5.09
N CYS A 55 -0.83 -3.48 5.39
CA CYS A 55 -0.95 -4.26 6.62
C CYS A 55 -0.15 -3.70 7.80
N ARG A 56 0.70 -2.69 7.56
CA ARG A 56 1.51 -1.98 8.58
C ARG A 56 2.48 -2.87 9.35
N GLN A 57 2.66 -4.12 8.93
CA GLN A 57 3.67 -5.00 9.50
C GLN A 57 5.06 -4.57 9.05
N LYS A 58 6.02 -4.60 9.97
CA LYS A 58 7.45 -4.34 9.72
C LYS A 58 8.20 -5.66 9.61
N THR A 59 8.50 -6.06 8.39
CA THR A 59 8.96 -7.42 8.06
C THR A 59 10.11 -7.37 7.07
N VAL A 60 10.90 -8.44 6.99
CA VAL A 60 12.12 -8.51 6.15
C VAL A 60 11.84 -8.84 4.68
N ASP A 61 10.61 -9.25 4.32
CA ASP A 61 10.25 -9.49 2.93
C ASP A 61 10.41 -8.24 2.07
N THR A 62 10.81 -8.46 0.82
CA THR A 62 10.92 -7.41 -0.19
C THR A 62 9.54 -6.82 -0.48
N LYS A 63 9.50 -5.49 -0.52
CA LYS A 63 8.30 -4.70 -0.79
C LYS A 63 8.55 -3.84 -2.02
N THR A 64 7.47 -3.35 -2.62
CA THR A 64 7.57 -2.43 -3.76
C THR A 64 8.37 -1.16 -3.43
N CYS A 65 8.97 -0.56 -4.45
CA CYS A 65 9.51 0.79 -4.41
C CYS A 65 8.79 1.63 -5.47
N CYS A 66 8.22 2.78 -5.09
CA CYS A 66 7.56 3.66 -6.05
C CYS A 66 8.58 4.35 -6.95
N ARG A 67 8.20 4.65 -8.19
CA ARG A 67 9.03 5.40 -9.16
C ARG A 67 8.68 6.89 -9.24
N ASN A 68 7.59 7.30 -8.58
CA ASN A 68 7.20 8.71 -8.50
C ASN A 68 8.11 9.46 -7.53
N GLU A 69 8.88 10.44 -8.02
CA GLU A 69 9.77 11.31 -7.23
C GLU A 69 9.06 12.01 -6.06
N GLY A 70 7.77 12.33 -6.21
CA GLY A 70 6.93 12.95 -5.19
C GLY A 70 6.39 11.99 -4.12
N CYS A 71 6.62 10.67 -4.25
CA CYS A 71 6.19 9.68 -3.27
C CYS A 71 6.89 9.91 -1.92
N ARG A 72 6.28 9.48 -0.80
CA ARG A 72 6.83 9.75 0.54
C ARG A 72 6.84 8.52 1.44
N GLY A 73 8.03 8.23 1.98
CA GLY A 73 8.25 7.22 3.01
C GLY A 73 7.57 5.88 2.72
N VAL A 74 6.74 5.42 3.65
CA VAL A 74 6.07 4.10 3.59
C VAL A 74 4.97 4.00 2.51
N GLN A 75 4.55 5.11 1.89
CA GLN A 75 3.44 5.09 0.93
C GLN A 75 3.72 4.20 -0.29
N GLY A 76 4.98 4.12 -0.72
CA GLY A 76 5.39 3.30 -1.86
C GLY A 76 5.59 1.82 -1.58
N GLN A 77 5.47 1.37 -0.33
CA GLN A 77 5.93 0.06 0.12
C GLN A 77 4.77 -0.91 0.35
N PHE A 78 4.61 -1.92 -0.51
CA PHE A 78 3.60 -2.97 -0.37
C PHE A 78 4.27 -4.35 -0.37
N CYS A 79 3.89 -5.22 0.56
CA CYS A 79 4.26 -6.63 0.52
C CYS A 79 3.39 -7.38 -0.51
N GLY A 80 3.91 -8.49 -1.04
CA GLY A 80 3.27 -9.32 -2.07
C GLY A 80 1.76 -9.54 -1.89
N PRO A 81 1.29 -10.10 -0.76
CA PRO A 81 -0.12 -10.44 -0.60
C PRO A 81 -1.01 -9.21 -0.51
N CYS A 82 -0.48 -8.09 0.00
CA CYS A 82 -1.25 -6.86 0.12
C CYS A 82 -1.44 -6.19 -1.24
N LEU A 83 -0.39 -6.13 -2.07
CA LEU A 83 -0.50 -5.57 -3.40
C LEU A 83 -1.46 -6.43 -4.26
N ARG A 84 -1.24 -7.75 -4.27
CA ARG A 84 -2.04 -8.71 -5.01
C ARG A 84 -3.51 -8.68 -4.60
N ASN A 85 -3.80 -8.89 -3.32
CA ASN A 85 -5.19 -9.05 -2.87
C ASN A 85 -5.97 -7.73 -2.88
N ARG A 86 -5.29 -6.57 -2.79
CA ARG A 86 -5.97 -5.26 -2.76
C ARG A 86 -6.07 -4.57 -4.10
N TYR A 87 -5.15 -4.82 -5.03
CA TYR A 87 -5.02 -4.07 -6.27
C TYR A 87 -4.80 -4.96 -7.51
N GLY A 88 -4.70 -6.29 -7.34
CA GLY A 88 -4.50 -7.21 -8.46
C GLY A 88 -3.09 -7.18 -9.07
N GLU A 89 -2.14 -6.52 -8.40
CA GLU A 89 -0.78 -6.30 -8.92
C GLU A 89 0.25 -7.22 -8.24
N ASP A 90 1.29 -7.58 -9.00
CA ASP A 90 2.39 -8.42 -8.52
C ASP A 90 3.62 -7.57 -8.16
N VAL A 91 4.23 -7.84 -7.00
CA VAL A 91 5.37 -7.05 -6.51
C VAL A 91 6.62 -7.26 -7.34
N ARG A 92 6.85 -8.46 -7.87
CA ARG A 92 8.04 -8.74 -8.70
C ARG A 92 7.95 -7.98 -10.01
N LYS A 93 6.77 -7.95 -10.63
CA LYS A 93 6.50 -7.11 -11.81
C LYS A 93 6.65 -5.62 -11.50
N ALA A 94 6.07 -5.15 -10.39
CA ALA A 94 6.16 -3.75 -9.99
C ALA A 94 7.60 -3.27 -9.72
N LEU A 95 8.46 -4.15 -9.18
CA LEU A 95 9.87 -3.82 -8.94
C LEU A 95 10.67 -3.67 -10.24
N LEU A 96 10.33 -4.44 -11.26
CA LEU A 96 11.01 -4.45 -12.56
C LEU A 96 10.42 -3.45 -13.57
N ASP A 97 9.37 -2.72 -13.19
CA ASP A 97 8.72 -1.71 -14.01
C ASP A 97 9.25 -0.30 -13.64
N PRO A 98 9.93 0.41 -14.57
CA PRO A 98 10.48 1.74 -14.30
C PRO A 98 9.40 2.82 -14.17
N GLU A 99 8.19 2.57 -14.65
CA GLU A 99 7.06 3.50 -14.62
C GLU A 99 6.07 3.18 -13.49
N TRP A 100 6.36 2.17 -12.66
CA TRP A 100 5.42 1.74 -11.64
C TRP A 100 5.20 2.80 -10.55
N HIS A 101 3.95 3.25 -10.45
CA HIS A 101 3.49 4.14 -9.37
C HIS A 101 2.64 3.38 -8.35
N CYS A 102 2.88 3.64 -7.07
CA CYS A 102 2.13 2.97 -6.01
C CYS A 102 0.65 3.39 -5.98
N PRO A 103 -0.26 2.57 -5.42
CA PRO A 103 -1.68 2.90 -5.34
C PRO A 103 -1.99 4.26 -4.70
N PRO A 104 -1.27 4.72 -3.65
CA PRO A 104 -1.43 6.08 -3.14
C PRO A 104 -1.08 7.19 -4.15
N CYS A 105 0.01 7.05 -4.91
CA CYS A 105 0.42 8.06 -5.91
C CYS A 105 -0.53 8.10 -7.11
N ARG A 106 -1.17 6.97 -7.43
CA ARG A 106 -2.22 6.88 -8.46
C ARG A 106 -3.61 7.33 -7.97
N GLY A 107 -3.77 7.66 -6.68
CA GLY A 107 -5.07 8.05 -6.12
C GLY A 107 -6.08 6.90 -5.98
N ILE A 108 -5.66 5.65 -6.11
CA ILE A 108 -6.54 4.46 -6.07
C ILE A 108 -6.45 3.68 -4.74
N CYS A 109 -5.64 4.15 -3.79
CA CYS A 109 -5.42 3.44 -2.54
C CYS A 109 -6.72 3.24 -1.75
N ASN A 110 -7.07 1.98 -1.50
CA ASN A 110 -8.29 1.60 -0.78
C ASN A 110 -8.03 1.30 0.71
N CYS A 111 -6.86 1.67 1.25
CA CYS A 111 -6.58 1.48 2.67
C CYS A 111 -7.41 2.44 3.55
N SER A 112 -7.62 2.04 4.81
CA SER A 112 -8.47 2.79 5.74
C SER A 112 -7.95 4.20 6.04
N PHE A 113 -6.64 4.42 6.08
CA PHE A 113 -6.07 5.74 6.36
C PHE A 113 -6.17 6.68 5.16
N CYS A 114 -5.86 6.22 3.95
CA CYS A 114 -5.97 7.04 2.75
C CYS A 114 -7.44 7.43 2.52
N ARG A 115 -8.37 6.48 2.60
CA ARG A 115 -9.80 6.78 2.47
C ARG A 115 -10.30 7.79 3.49
N GLN A 116 -9.93 7.64 4.77
CA GLN A 116 -10.33 8.61 5.80
C GLN A 116 -9.75 10.02 5.54
N ARG A 117 -8.49 10.10 5.07
CA ARG A 117 -7.88 11.36 4.68
C ARG A 117 -8.64 12.03 3.53
N ASP A 118 -9.16 11.22 2.62
CA ASP A 118 -9.92 11.66 1.45
C ASP A 118 -11.43 11.78 1.74
N GLY A 119 -11.85 11.76 3.02
CA GLY A 119 -13.25 11.94 3.44
C GLY A 119 -14.17 10.73 3.19
N ARG A 120 -13.62 9.57 2.85
CA ARG A 120 -14.35 8.34 2.51
C ARG A 120 -14.38 7.36 3.68
N ALA A 121 -15.46 6.58 3.78
CA ALA A 121 -15.54 5.48 4.76
C ALA A 121 -14.41 4.45 4.55
N PRO A 122 -13.81 3.89 5.61
CA PRO A 122 -12.76 2.88 5.49
C PRO A 122 -13.32 1.56 4.93
N THR A 123 -12.53 0.82 4.14
CA THR A 123 -13.00 -0.47 3.55
C THR A 123 -13.02 -1.65 4.53
N GLY A 124 -12.31 -1.57 5.65
CA GLY A 124 -12.08 -2.74 6.52
C GLY A 124 -11.34 -3.89 5.81
N ILE A 125 -11.56 -5.12 6.29
CA ILE A 125 -11.06 -6.37 5.69
C ILE A 125 -12.03 -6.77 4.57
N LEU A 126 -11.69 -6.44 3.32
CA LEU A 126 -12.62 -6.56 2.20
C LEU A 126 -12.31 -7.72 1.23
N PHE A 127 -11.12 -8.31 1.34
CA PHE A 127 -10.68 -9.34 0.40
C PHE A 127 -11.55 -10.61 0.42
N PRO A 128 -11.93 -11.18 1.59
CA PRO A 128 -12.83 -12.34 1.60
C PRO A 128 -14.18 -12.09 0.93
N LEU A 129 -14.73 -10.87 1.10
CA LEU A 129 -15.97 -10.47 0.45
C LEU A 129 -15.79 -10.34 -1.07
N ALA A 130 -14.68 -9.73 -1.53
CA ALA A 130 -14.35 -9.64 -2.94
C ALA A 130 -14.26 -11.03 -3.59
N GLN A 131 -13.59 -11.98 -2.92
CA GLN A 131 -13.49 -13.37 -3.39
C GLN A 131 -14.86 -14.07 -3.42
N TYR A 132 -15.69 -13.86 -2.41
CA TYR A 132 -17.06 -14.39 -2.38
C TYR A 132 -17.88 -13.93 -3.59
N HIS A 133 -17.65 -12.71 -4.07
CA HIS A 133 -18.26 -12.16 -5.28
C HIS A 133 -17.50 -12.47 -6.58
N GLY A 134 -16.51 -13.36 -6.57
CA GLY A 134 -15.78 -13.81 -7.76
C GLY A 134 -14.64 -12.89 -8.21
N PHE A 135 -14.20 -11.93 -7.38
CA PHE A 135 -13.08 -11.05 -7.70
C PHE A 135 -11.77 -11.58 -7.11
N SER A 136 -10.69 -11.45 -7.90
CA SER A 136 -9.32 -11.78 -7.49
C SER A 136 -8.66 -10.69 -6.64
N ASP A 137 -9.24 -9.49 -6.58
CA ASP A 137 -8.73 -8.37 -5.80
C ASP A 137 -9.84 -7.38 -5.38
N VAL A 138 -9.55 -6.59 -4.34
CA VAL A 138 -10.50 -5.62 -3.78
C VAL A 138 -10.74 -4.41 -4.67
N HIS A 139 -9.73 -3.96 -5.42
CA HIS A 139 -9.88 -2.77 -6.28
C HIS A 139 -10.89 -3.05 -7.39
N SER A 140 -10.77 -4.18 -8.09
CA SER A 140 -11.71 -4.64 -9.11
C SER A 140 -13.14 -4.77 -8.56
N TYR A 141 -13.30 -5.35 -7.37
CA TYR A 141 -14.60 -5.45 -6.69
C TYR A 141 -15.21 -4.06 -6.42
N LEU A 142 -14.44 -3.14 -5.84
CA LEU A 142 -14.90 -1.79 -5.54
C LEU A 142 -15.22 -0.98 -6.80
N SER A 143 -14.44 -1.16 -7.87
CA SER A 143 -14.69 -0.54 -9.19
C SER A 143 -16.04 -0.99 -9.75
N ARG A 144 -16.33 -2.30 -9.68
CA ARG A 144 -17.61 -2.83 -10.17
C ARG A 144 -18.80 -2.34 -9.34
N CYS A 145 -18.66 -2.21 -8.02
CA CYS A 145 -19.73 -1.75 -7.15
C CYS A 145 -19.96 -0.23 -7.19
N GLY A 146 -19.18 0.54 -7.96
CA GLY A 146 -19.25 2.01 -7.95
C GLY A 146 -18.79 2.64 -6.63
N LEU A 147 -18.11 1.86 -5.76
CA LEU A 147 -17.68 2.29 -4.42
C LEU A 147 -16.27 2.88 -4.40
N LEU A 148 -15.60 2.90 -5.55
CA LEU A 148 -14.52 3.84 -5.85
C LEU A 148 -15.15 5.11 -6.42
N GLY A 149 -15.92 5.84 -5.60
CA GLY A 149 -16.53 7.10 -6.00
C GLY A 149 -15.51 7.98 -6.72
N GLN A 150 -15.84 8.37 -7.95
CA GLN A 150 -15.16 9.43 -8.68
C GLN A 150 -15.43 10.70 -7.88
N GLY A 151 -14.36 11.36 -7.43
CA GLY A 151 -14.49 12.76 -7.05
C GLY A 151 -14.68 13.53 -8.34
N ALA A 152 -15.82 14.23 -8.45
CA ALA A 152 -15.93 15.38 -9.35
C ALA A 152 -14.93 16.47 -8.93
#